data_AF-A0A328P1M0-F1
#
_entry.id   AF-A0A328P1M0-F1
#
_cell.length_a   1.000
_cell.length_b   1.000
_cell.length_c   1.000
_cell.angle_alpha   90.00
_cell.angle_beta   90.00
_cell.angle_gamma   90.00
#
_symmetry.space_group_name_H-M   'P 1'
#
loop_
_entity.id
_entity.type
_entity.pdbx_description
1 polymer ?
#
loop_
_entity_poly.entity_id
_entity_poly.type
_entity_poly.pdbx_seq_one_letter_code
_entity_poly.pdbx_strand_id
1 'polypeptide(L)' 'MEYHARCHCKRVRFSFRSPEITSGKRCNCSLCVRRGAVLSPDYIPAADFTPHADESDLTVYV' A
#
# COMPACT_ATOMS: atom_id res chain seq x y z
N MET A 1 -12.22 -6.69 7.26
CA MET A 1 -11.03 -7.35 7.88
C MET A 1 -9.95 -6.30 8.10
N GLU A 2 -9.10 -6.48 9.10
CA GLU A 2 -7.92 -5.64 9.32
C GLU A 2 -6.67 -6.38 8.84
N TYR A 3 -5.80 -5.68 8.11
CA TYR A 3 -4.55 -6.20 7.57
C TYR A 3 -3.38 -5.37 8.07
N HIS A 4 -2.28 -6.04 8.46
CA HIS A 4 -1.04 -5.40 8.88
C HIS A 4 0.05 -5.62 7.83
N ALA A 5 0.65 -4.53 7.36
CA ALA A 5 1.66 -4.52 6.33
C ALA A 5 2.98 -3.95 6.84
N ARG A 6 4.08 -4.34 6.18
CA ARG A 6 5.43 -3.87 6.50
C ARG A 6 6.34 -3.86 5.27
N CYS A 7 7.35 -2.99 5.24
CA CYS A 7 8.45 -3.13 4.29
C CYS A 7 9.24 -4.42 4.56
N HIS A 8 10.05 -4.83 3.58
CA HIS A 8 11.04 -5.90 3.74
C HIS A 8 11.92 -5.70 4.99
N CYS A 9 12.35 -4.45 5.21
CA CYS A 9 13.13 -4.00 6.36
C CYS A 9 12.39 -3.99 7.72
N LYS A 10 11.06 -4.13 7.72
CA LYS A 10 10.16 -3.99 8.89
C LYS A 10 10.14 -2.61 9.57
N ARG A 11 10.83 -1.61 9.03
CA ARG A 11 10.88 -0.24 9.55
C ARG A 11 9.56 0.49 9.29
N VAL A 12 9.14 0.52 8.03
CA VAL A 12 7.80 0.98 7.64
C VAL A 12 6.76 -0.07 8.02
N ARG A 13 5.73 0.36 8.76
CA ARG A 13 4.57 -0.46 9.13
C ARG A 13 3.30 0.36 9.01
N PHE A 14 2.25 -0.25 8.48
CA PHE A 14 0.94 0.38 8.37
C PHE A 14 -0.15 -0.69 8.47
N SER A 15 -1.38 -0.29 8.76
CA SER A 15 -2.52 -1.19 8.69
C SER A 15 -3.66 -0.56 7.92
N PHE A 16 -4.57 -1.40 7.44
CA PHE A 16 -5.77 -0.93 6.77
C PHE A 16 -6.92 -1.92 6.90
N ARG A 17 -8.13 -1.39 6.78
CA ARG A 17 -9.36 -2.18 6.78
C ARG A 17 -9.88 -2.30 5.36
N SER A 18 -10.25 -3.52 4.99
CA SER A 18 -10.78 -3.86 3.67
C SER A 18 -11.71 -5.07 3.77
N PRO A 19 -12.65 -5.26 2.83
CA PRO A 19 -13.18 -6.59 2.53
C PRO A 19 -12.07 -7.61 2.28
N GLU A 20 -12.43 -8.89 2.24
CA GLU A 20 -11.47 -9.95 1.92
C GLU A 20 -10.80 -9.68 0.57
N ILE A 21 -9.46 -9.69 0.57
CA ILE A 21 -8.66 -9.47 -0.64
C ILE A 21 -8.69 -10.74 -1.50
N THR A 22 -9.55 -10.75 -2.52
CA THR A 22 -9.73 -11.88 -3.45
C THR A 22 -9.12 -11.64 -4.82
N SER A 23 -8.72 -10.39 -5.12
CA SER A 23 -8.13 -10.02 -6.40
C SER A 23 -7.15 -8.85 -6.26
N GLY A 24 -6.36 -8.63 -7.31
CA GLY A 24 -5.42 -7.52 -7.42
C GLY A 24 -5.41 -6.97 -8.84
N LYS A 25 -4.90 -5.74 -9.01
CA LYS A 25 -4.85 -5.03 -10.28
C LYS A 25 -3.41 -4.65 -10.64
N ARG A 26 -3.06 -4.71 -11.92
CA ARG A 26 -1.81 -4.16 -12.45
C ARG A 26 -2.12 -3.00 -13.38
N CYS A 27 -1.51 -1.85 -13.10
CA CYS A 27 -1.58 -0.69 -13.99
C CYS A 27 -0.47 -0.77 -15.05
N ASN A 28 -0.76 -0.31 -16.27
CA ASN A 28 0.15 -0.35 -17.42
C ASN A 28 0.82 1.01 -17.73
N CYS A 29 0.66 2.04 -16.88
CA CYS A 29 1.39 3.28 -17.05
C CYS A 29 2.90 3.07 -16.82
N SER A 30 3.74 3.89 -17.44
CA SER A 30 5.21 3.72 -17.41
C SER A 30 5.80 3.65 -16.00
N LEU A 31 5.21 4.38 -15.04
CA LEU A 31 5.62 4.35 -13.63
C LEU A 31 5.26 3.00 -12.97
N CYS A 32 4.02 2.55 -13.11
CA CYS A 32 3.55 1.32 -12.47
C CYS A 32 4.21 0.07 -13.06
N VAL A 33 4.47 0.05 -14.37
CA VAL A 33 5.20 -1.05 -15.02
C VAL A 33 6.60 -1.19 -14.44
N ARG A 34 7.32 -0.08 -14.22
CA ARG A 34 8.64 -0.09 -13.57
C ARG A 34 8.58 -0.48 -12.10
N ARG A 35 7.53 -0.07 -11.37
CA ARG A 35 7.32 -0.47 -9.96
C ARG A 35 7.02 -1.97 -9.82
N GLY A 36 6.35 -2.59 -10.80
CA GLY A 36 6.08 -4.03 -10.81
C GLY A 36 5.13 -4.54 -9.73
N ALA A 37 4.49 -3.65 -8.97
CA ALA A 37 3.61 -4.02 -7.86
C ALA A 37 2.20 -4.44 -8.34
N VAL A 38 1.58 -5.36 -7.59
CA VAL A 38 0.13 -5.61 -7.68
C VAL A 38 -0.56 -4.65 -6.72
N LEU A 39 -1.47 -3.85 -7.24
CA LEU A 39 -2.23 -2.86 -6.49
C LEU A 39 -3.56 -3.44 -6.01
N SER A 40 -4.15 -2.83 -4.99
CA SER A 40 -5.55 -3.11 -4.64
C SER A 40 -6.45 -2.77 -5.85
N PRO A 41 -7.48 -3.57 -6.12
CA PRO A 41 -8.43 -3.28 -7.19
C PRO A 41 -9.27 -2.03 -6.86
N ASP A 42 -9.52 -1.82 -5.56
CA ASP A 42 -10.35 -0.76 -5.00
C ASP A 42 -9.54 0.25 -4.20
N TYR A 43 -10.12 1.45 -4.05
CA TYR A 43 -9.58 2.51 -3.21
C TYR A 43 -9.89 2.22 -1.73
N ILE A 44 -8.87 2.36 -0.88
CA ILE A 44 -9.03 2.30 0.58
C ILE A 44 -9.22 3.74 1.10
N PRO A 45 -10.36 4.07 1.73
CA PRO A 45 -10.58 5.37 2.33
C PRO A 45 -9.55 5.71 3.41
N ALA A 46 -9.23 7.00 3.58
CA ALA A 46 -8.33 7.45 4.63
C ALA A 46 -8.80 7.04 6.04
N ALA A 47 -10.12 7.00 6.29
CA ALA A 47 -10.70 6.54 7.56
C ALA A 47 -10.47 5.04 7.84
N ASP A 48 -10.10 4.27 6.81
CA ASP A 48 -9.80 2.84 6.90
C ASP A 48 -8.30 2.55 6.80
N PHE A 49 -7.45 3.59 6.74
CA PHE A 49 -6.02 3.46 6.60
C PHE A 49 -5.29 4.08 7.81
N THR A 50 -4.43 3.28 8.43
CA THR A 50 -3.52 3.73 9.49
C THR A 50 -2.11 3.87 8.90
N PRO A 51 -1.61 5.08 8.64
CA PRO A 51 -0.30 5.30 8.04
C PRO A 51 0.86 4.89 8.96
N HIS A 52 2.04 4.74 8.37
CA HIS A 52 3.29 4.67 9.14
C HIS A 52 3.54 6.02 9.82
N ALA A 53 4.00 6.00 11.07
CA ALA A 53 4.07 7.20 11.90
C ALA A 53 5.31 8.08 11.61
N ASP A 54 6.43 7.49 11.22
CA ASP A 54 7.69 8.21 11.01
C ASP A 54 7.97 8.42 9.51
N GLU A 55 7.68 9.62 9.02
CA GLU A 55 7.88 9.97 7.62
C GLU A 55 9.35 9.92 7.18
N SER A 56 10.32 9.94 8.10
CA SER A 56 11.75 9.83 7.76
C SER A 56 12.13 8.46 7.19
N ASP A 57 11.28 7.46 7.40
CA ASP A 57 11.43 6.12 6.80
C ASP A 57 10.86 6.01 5.38
N LEU A 58 10.23 7.08 4.89
CA LEU A 58 9.59 7.16 3.59
C LEU A 58 10.35 8.12 2.67
N THR A 59 10.14 7.98 1.37
CA THR A 59 10.67 8.91 0.37
C THR A 59 9.56 9.24 -0.61
N VAL A 60 9.39 10.54 -0.86
CA VAL A 60 8.44 11.03 -1.87
C VAL A 60 9.07 10.86 -3.25
N TYR A 61 8.37 10.13 -4.11
CA TYR A 61 8.71 10.04 -5.53
C TYR A 61 7.80 10.99 -6.31
N VAL A 62 8.40 12.06 -6.83
CA VAL A 62 7.74 13.09 -7.65
C VAL A 62 7.90 12.83 -9.14
#